data_AF-A0A6G6WE39-F1
#
_entry.id   AF-A0A6G6WE39-F1
#
_cell.length_a   1.000
_cell.length_b   1.000
_cell.length_c   1.000
_cell.angle_alpha   90.00
_cell.angle_beta   90.00
_cell.angle_gamma   90.00
#
_symmetry.space_group_name_H-M   'P 1'
#
loop_
_entity.id
_entity.type
_entity.pdbx_description
1 polymer ?
#
loop_
_entity_poly.entity_id
_entity_poly.type
_entity_poly.pdbx_seq_one_letter_code
_entity_poly.pdbx_strand_id
1 'polypeptide(L)'
;MVAERLHVTSAAWTGLSASAEALVRAELGRAAPRDVEALLVAAPHGWPLGDELVQLIEDDDGRVWVHPPATVLTAPRPVRGGRGTRLQLLRTRPDLRPVPIGMATASFRAAQVREPRPLAEGPVRSAEVRQVLLGLWALDT
;
A
#
# COMPACT_ATOMS: atom_id res chain seq x y z
N MET A 1 17.76 1.30 16.11
CA MET A 1 17.58 0.78 14.74
C MET A 1 16.23 1.26 14.25
N VAL A 2 16.23 2.31 13.46
CA VAL A 2 15.03 2.96 12.93
C VAL A 2 14.70 2.24 11.63
N ALA A 3 13.50 1.66 11.54
CA ALA A 3 13.02 1.00 10.33
C ALA A 3 12.97 2.04 9.20
N GLU A 4 13.68 1.74 8.11
CA GLU A 4 13.76 2.59 6.93
C GLU A 4 12.36 2.91 6.39
N ARG A 5 12.11 4.21 6.22
CA ARG A 5 10.98 4.78 5.48
C ARG A 5 10.97 4.20 4.07
N LEU A 6 9.99 3.35 3.77
CA LEU A 6 9.62 3.01 2.40
C LEU A 6 8.43 3.89 2.01
N HIS A 7 8.73 5.10 1.54
CA HIS A 7 7.80 5.87 0.73
C HIS A 7 7.59 5.10 -0.57
N VAL A 8 6.41 4.54 -0.77
CA VAL A 8 6.02 3.96 -2.06
C VAL A 8 4.86 4.80 -2.59
N THR A 9 5.22 5.95 -3.15
CA THR A 9 4.42 6.62 -4.16
C THR A 9 5.06 6.35 -5.51
N SER A 10 4.27 6.41 -6.58
CA SER A 10 4.58 6.13 -7.99
C SER A 10 5.87 6.75 -8.58
N ALA A 11 6.61 7.56 -7.81
CA ALA A 11 7.95 8.07 -8.11
C ALA A 11 9.10 7.14 -7.64
N ALA A 12 8.84 6.05 -6.90
CA ALA A 12 9.85 5.20 -6.26
C ALA A 12 10.52 4.15 -7.17
N TRP A 13 10.74 4.46 -8.46
CA TRP A 13 11.51 3.59 -9.37
C TRP A 13 13.01 3.60 -9.07
N THR A 14 13.51 4.57 -8.30
CA THR A 14 14.92 4.69 -7.94
C THR A 14 15.18 4.12 -6.55
N GLY A 15 15.76 2.92 -6.48
CA GLY A 15 16.24 2.33 -5.22
C GLY A 15 15.98 0.85 -5.02
N LEU A 16 15.28 0.18 -5.95
CA LEU A 16 15.20 -1.29 -5.92
C LEU A 16 16.61 -1.87 -6.06
N SER A 17 16.97 -2.82 -5.20
CA SER A 17 18.17 -3.63 -5.46
C SER A 17 18.02 -4.33 -6.82
N ALA A 18 19.12 -4.55 -7.54
CA ALA A 18 19.09 -5.26 -8.82
C ALA A 18 18.34 -6.62 -8.72
N SER A 19 18.39 -7.26 -7.55
CA SER A 19 17.62 -8.47 -7.23
C SER A 19 16.11 -8.25 -7.23
N ALA A 20 15.63 -7.14 -6.65
CA ALA A 20 14.21 -6.80 -6.66
C ALA A 20 13.74 -6.43 -8.06
N GLU A 21 14.53 -5.66 -8.82
CA GLU A 21 14.20 -5.31 -10.20
C GLU A 21 14.11 -6.55 -11.10
N ALA A 22 15.08 -7.48 -10.99
CA ALA A 22 15.06 -8.72 -11.74
C ALA A 22 13.84 -9.59 -11.40
N LEU A 23 13.44 -9.62 -10.12
CA LEU A 23 12.25 -10.35 -9.69
C LEU A 23 10.97 -9.72 -10.25
N VAL A 24 10.84 -8.39 -10.19
CA VAL A 24 9.69 -7.68 -10.80
C VAL A 24 9.61 -7.96 -12.31
N ARG A 25 10.74 -7.87 -13.03
CA ARG A 25 10.81 -8.17 -14.46
C ARG A 25 10.47 -9.63 -14.80
N ALA A 26 10.83 -10.57 -13.93
CA ALA A 26 10.48 -11.98 -14.11
C ALA A 26 8.97 -12.21 -13.96
N GLU A 27 8.32 -11.52 -13.02
CA GLU A 27 6.89 -11.68 -12.75
C GLU A 27 6.00 -10.94 -13.75
N LEU A 28 6.40 -9.74 -14.18
CA LEU A 28 5.60 -8.89 -15.07
C LEU A 28 6.02 -8.97 -16.54
N GLY A 29 7.14 -9.66 -16.83
CA GLY A 29 7.76 -9.66 -18.15
C GLY A 29 8.42 -8.31 -18.49
N ARG A 30 8.76 -8.12 -19.77
CA ARG A 30 9.47 -6.91 -20.25
C ARG A 30 8.63 -5.63 -20.20
N ALA A 31 7.30 -5.74 -20.20
CA ALA A 31 6.38 -4.61 -20.18
C ALA A 31 5.43 -4.78 -18.99
N ALA A 32 5.81 -4.25 -17.84
CA ALA A 32 4.91 -4.18 -16.70
C ALA A 32 3.66 -3.35 -17.07
N PRO A 33 2.44 -3.84 -16.77
CA PRO A 33 1.24 -3.02 -16.89
C PRO A 33 1.38 -1.73 -16.08
N ARG A 34 0.82 -0.62 -16.58
CA ARG A 34 0.93 0.71 -15.93
C ARG A 34 0.22 0.79 -14.58
N ASP A 35 -0.67 -0.15 -14.32
CA ASP A 35 -1.46 -0.30 -13.10
C ASP A 35 -0.82 -1.28 -12.10
N VAL A 36 0.43 -1.72 -12.30
CA VAL A 36 1.09 -2.62 -11.35
C VAL A 36 2.28 -1.96 -10.67
N GLU A 37 2.30 -2.01 -9.34
CA GLU A 37 3.38 -1.50 -8.49
C GLU A 37 4.06 -2.62 -7.69
N ALA A 38 5.34 -2.41 -7.38
CA ALA A 38 6.15 -3.29 -6.56
C ALA A 38 6.22 -2.74 -5.12
N LEU A 39 5.77 -3.55 -4.16
CA LEU A 39 5.83 -3.25 -2.75
C LEU A 39 6.95 -4.07 -2.09
N LEU A 40 7.90 -3.37 -1.46
CA LEU A 40 8.87 -3.99 -0.58
C LEU A 40 8.39 -3.90 0.88
N VAL A 41 8.40 -5.02 1.58
CA VAL A 41 7.98 -5.14 2.98
C VAL A 41 9.04 -5.87 3.79
N ALA A 42 9.28 -5.42 5.02
CA ALA A 42 10.14 -6.16 5.96
C ALA A 42 9.43 -7.45 6.43
N ALA A 43 10.14 -8.58 6.42
CA ALA A 43 9.66 -9.84 6.98
C ALA A 43 9.37 -9.72 8.50
N PRO A 44 8.46 -10.56 9.05
CA PRO A 44 7.66 -11.57 8.36
C PRO A 44 6.48 -11.00 7.56
N HIS A 45 6.34 -9.68 7.49
CA HIS A 45 5.12 -9.01 7.10
C HIS A 45 4.92 -8.97 5.58
N GLY A 46 3.67 -9.14 5.20
CA GLY A 46 3.16 -9.05 3.84
C GLY A 46 1.64 -9.19 3.89
N TRP A 47 0.95 -8.84 2.82
CA TRP A 47 -0.49 -9.03 2.72
C TRP A 47 -0.83 -10.36 2.05
N PRO A 48 -1.95 -10.99 2.40
CA PRO A 48 -2.49 -12.13 1.66
C PRO A 48 -2.65 -11.81 0.16
N LEU A 49 -2.58 -12.85 -0.67
CA LEU A 49 -2.95 -12.72 -2.08
C LEU A 49 -4.43 -12.35 -2.18
N GLY A 50 -4.75 -11.35 -3.01
CA GLY A 50 -6.11 -10.84 -3.20
C GLY A 50 -6.60 -9.85 -2.14
N ASP A 51 -5.82 -9.61 -1.07
CA ASP A 51 -6.16 -8.56 -0.10
C ASP A 51 -6.06 -7.18 -0.75
N GLU A 52 -6.91 -6.27 -0.31
CA GLU A 52 -6.81 -4.85 -0.63
C GLU A 52 -5.89 -4.17 0.37
N LEU A 53 -4.94 -3.38 -0.14
CA LEU A 53 -4.03 -2.57 0.64
C LEU A 53 -4.44 -1.10 0.54
N VAL A 54 -4.64 -0.45 1.68
CA VAL A 54 -4.90 1.00 1.77
C VAL A 54 -3.68 1.69 2.38
N GLN A 55 -3.28 2.83 1.81
CA GLN A 55 -2.17 3.63 2.32
C GLN A 55 -2.64 5.01 2.80
N LEU A 56 -1.98 5.50 3.83
CA LEU A 56 -2.11 6.85 4.34
C LEU A 56 -0.82 7.60 4.05
N ILE A 57 -0.91 8.77 3.44
CA ILE A 57 0.27 9.57 3.08
C ILE A 57 0.02 10.99 3.55
N GLU A 58 1.00 11.56 4.25
CA GLU A 58 0.98 12.97 4.63
C GLU A 58 1.64 13.78 3.51
N ASP A 59 1.00 14.88 3.09
CA ASP A 59 1.62 15.82 2.16
C ASP A 59 2.54 16.81 2.89
N ASP A 60 3.25 17.63 2.11
CA ASP A 60 4.19 18.63 2.64
C ASP A 60 3.51 19.68 3.56
N ASP A 61 2.18 19.83 3.45
CA ASP A 61 1.35 20.71 4.28
C ASP A 61 0.84 20.03 5.56
N GLY A 62 1.26 18.78 5.83
CA GLY A 62 0.84 18.02 7.01
C GLY A 62 -0.57 17.43 6.91
N ARG A 63 -1.16 17.36 5.71
CA ARG A 63 -2.49 16.80 5.50
C ARG A 63 -2.39 15.32 5.15
N VAL A 64 -3.15 14.51 5.86
CA VAL A 64 -3.19 13.06 5.63
C VAL A 64 -4.24 12.72 4.57
N TRP A 65 -3.81 11.98 3.57
CA TRP A 65 -4.59 11.46 2.46
C TRP A 65 -4.71 9.95 2.52
N VAL A 66 -5.90 9.44 2.26
CA VAL A 66 -6.14 8.02 2.02
C VAL A 66 -5.99 7.77 0.53
N HIS A 67 -4.96 7.00 0.16
CA HIS A 67 -4.73 6.62 -1.22
C HIS A 67 -5.70 5.50 -1.65
N PRO A 68 -6.10 5.46 -2.93
CA PRO A 68 -6.93 4.38 -3.46
C PRO A 68 -6.34 3.02 -3.12
N PRO A 69 -7.20 2.02 -2.86
CA PRO A 69 -6.70 0.72 -2.53
C PRO A 69 -6.00 0.08 -3.73
N ALA A 70 -5.04 -0.78 -3.41
CA ALA A 70 -4.33 -1.58 -4.37
C ALA A 70 -4.48 -3.07 -4.02
N THR A 71 -4.85 -3.87 -5.01
CA THR A 71 -5.06 -5.32 -4.85
C THR A 71 -3.72 -6.06 -4.85
N VAL A 72 -3.49 -6.92 -3.88
CA VAL A 72 -2.27 -7.74 -3.83
C VAL A 72 -2.33 -8.86 -4.86
N LEU A 73 -1.40 -8.86 -5.80
CA LEU A 73 -1.34 -9.83 -6.92
C LEU A 73 -0.46 -11.03 -6.65
N THR A 74 0.44 -10.97 -5.66
CA THR A 74 1.39 -12.05 -5.38
C THR A 74 1.57 -12.27 -3.89
N ALA A 75 1.78 -13.53 -3.50
CA ALA A 75 2.28 -13.86 -2.16
C ALA A 75 3.66 -13.19 -1.91
N PRO A 76 4.01 -12.87 -0.64
CA PRO A 76 5.31 -12.27 -0.30
C PRO A 76 6.49 -13.14 -0.74
N ARG A 77 7.37 -12.60 -1.60
CA ARG A 77 8.55 -13.31 -2.10
C ARG A 77 9.84 -12.74 -1.54
N PRO A 78 10.76 -13.57 -1.02
CA PRO A 78 12.02 -13.07 -0.48
C PRO A 78 12.88 -12.42 -1.56
N VAL A 79 13.43 -11.24 -1.26
CA VAL A 79 14.42 -10.58 -2.12
C VAL A 79 15.81 -11.07 -1.74
N ARG A 80 16.54 -11.65 -2.69
CA ARG A 80 17.94 -12.09 -2.46
C ARG A 80 18.81 -10.90 -2.05
N GLY A 81 19.52 -11.07 -0.94
CA GLY A 81 20.37 -10.02 -0.34
C GLY A 81 19.61 -8.97 0.49
N GLY A 82 18.28 -9.03 0.51
CA GLY A 82 17.43 -8.00 1.11
C GLY A 82 17.28 -8.03 2.63
N ARG A 83 18.16 -8.66 3.42
CA ARG A 83 18.08 -8.73 4.91
C ARG A 83 16.66 -8.95 5.49
N GLY A 84 15.89 -9.86 4.89
CA GLY A 84 14.51 -10.13 5.32
C GLY A 84 13.44 -9.32 4.58
N THR A 85 13.79 -8.50 3.60
CA THR A 85 12.81 -7.84 2.73
C THR A 85 12.14 -8.84 1.80
N ARG A 86 10.82 -8.67 1.63
CA ARG A 86 9.99 -9.40 0.69
C ARG A 86 9.36 -8.44 -0.31
N LEU A 87 9.15 -8.93 -1.53
CA LEU A 87 8.48 -8.27 -2.63
C LEU A 87 7.05 -8.79 -2.74
N GLN A 88 6.11 -7.87 -2.98
CA GLN A 88 4.77 -8.17 -3.48
C GLN A 88 4.44 -7.25 -4.64
N LEU A 89 3.66 -7.75 -5.59
CA LEU A 89 3.09 -6.93 -6.65
C LEU A 89 1.68 -6.51 -6.26
N LEU A 90 1.35 -5.26 -6.54
CA LEU A 90 0.04 -4.66 -6.28
C LEU A 90 -0.55 -4.18 -7.60
N ARG A 91 -1.85 -4.37 -7.81
CA ARG A 91 -2.59 -3.65 -8.85
C ARG A 91 -3.15 -2.37 -8.26
N THR A 92 -2.71 -1.23 -8.74
CA THR A 92 -3.26 0.07 -8.39
C THR A 92 -4.54 0.36 -9.16
N ARG A 93 -5.30 1.33 -8.68
CA ARG A 93 -6.52 1.81 -9.32
C ARG A 93 -6.40 3.27 -9.73
N PRO A 94 -5.79 3.53 -10.91
CA PRO A 94 -5.53 4.89 -11.39
C PRO A 94 -6.79 5.68 -11.77
N ASP A 95 -7.91 4.96 -11.92
CA ASP A 95 -9.26 5.50 -12.10
C ASP A 95 -9.78 6.20 -10.84
N LEU A 96 -9.24 5.89 -9.67
CA LEU A 96 -9.62 6.50 -8.39
C LEU A 96 -8.70 7.66 -8.00
N ARG A 97 -9.19 8.49 -7.09
CA ARG A 97 -8.45 9.64 -6.55
C ARG A 97 -8.24 9.47 -5.05
N PRO A 98 -7.07 9.88 -4.51
CA PRO A 98 -6.88 9.99 -3.07
C PRO A 98 -7.93 10.90 -2.44
N VAL A 99 -8.33 10.58 -1.22
CA VAL A 99 -9.34 11.33 -0.47
C VAL A 99 -8.74 11.87 0.83
N PRO A 100 -9.06 13.10 1.25
CA PRO A 100 -8.60 13.61 2.54
C PRO A 100 -9.14 12.73 3.67
N ILE A 101 -8.31 12.43 4.67
CA ILE A 101 -8.77 11.62 5.81
C ILE A 101 -9.98 12.23 6.53
N GLY A 102 -10.10 13.56 6.53
CA GLY A 102 -11.26 14.24 7.13
C GLY A 102 -12.61 13.78 6.55
N MET A 103 -12.62 13.26 5.30
CA MET A 103 -13.81 12.67 4.71
C MET A 103 -14.16 11.30 5.32
N ALA A 104 -13.17 10.59 5.86
CA ALA A 104 -13.35 9.28 6.48
C ALA A 104 -13.89 9.34 7.92
N THR A 105 -13.80 10.48 8.59
CA THR A 105 -14.25 10.62 9.99
C THR A 105 -15.74 10.27 10.15
N ALA A 106 -16.58 10.61 9.17
CA ALA A 106 -17.99 10.22 9.17
C ALA A 106 -18.15 8.70 9.05
N SER A 107 -17.38 8.05 8.17
CA SER A 107 -17.39 6.59 7.97
C SER A 107 -16.94 5.84 9.22
N PHE A 108 -15.90 6.32 9.91
CA PHE A 108 -15.47 5.73 11.19
C PHE A 108 -16.56 5.78 12.25
N ARG A 109 -17.23 6.93 12.40
CA ARG A 109 -18.35 7.07 13.35
C ARG A 109 -19.52 6.16 13.00
N ALA A 110 -19.90 6.10 11.72
CA ALA A 110 -21.00 5.26 11.25
C ALA A 110 -20.72 3.77 11.48
N ALA A 111 -19.48 3.33 11.28
CA ALA A 111 -19.05 1.96 11.50
C ALA A 111 -18.75 1.63 12.98
N GLN A 112 -18.88 2.60 13.89
CA GLN A 112 -18.52 2.48 15.32
C GLN A 112 -17.05 2.05 15.54
N VAL A 113 -16.19 2.31 14.57
CA VAL A 113 -14.77 2.00 14.62
C VAL A 113 -14.02 3.20 15.17
N ARG A 114 -13.13 2.97 16.12
CA ARG A 114 -12.27 4.04 16.64
C ARG A 114 -11.35 4.53 15.53
N GLU A 115 -11.47 5.81 15.19
CA GLU A 115 -10.53 6.48 14.29
C GLU A 115 -9.11 6.32 14.87
N PRO A 116 -8.17 5.70 14.14
CA PRO A 116 -6.83 5.50 14.67
C PRO A 116 -6.15 6.87 14.77
N ARG A 117 -5.63 7.21 15.95
CA ARG A 117 -4.87 8.44 16.17
C ARG A 117 -3.58 8.17 16.96
N PRO A 118 -2.44 8.72 16.54
CA PRO A 118 -2.20 9.38 15.25
C PRO A 118 -2.27 8.38 14.09
N LEU A 119 -2.76 8.82 12.93
CA LEU A 119 -2.61 8.06 11.70
C LEU A 119 -1.15 8.16 11.28
N ALA A 120 -0.39 7.08 11.50
CA ALA A 120 0.95 6.99 10.98
C ALA A 120 0.88 6.84 9.45
N GLU A 121 1.77 7.53 8.74
CA GLU A 121 1.99 7.29 7.32
C GLU A 121 2.27 5.82 7.03
N GLY A 122 1.86 5.39 5.85
CA GLY A 122 2.08 4.06 5.34
C GLY A 122 0.81 3.19 5.36
N PRO A 123 1.01 1.87 5.28
CA PRO A 123 -0.08 0.96 4.95
C PRO A 123 -0.92 0.57 6.17
N VAL A 124 -2.24 0.56 6.00
CA VAL A 124 -3.22 0.30 7.07
C VAL A 124 -3.30 -1.19 7.38
N ARG A 125 -2.83 -1.55 8.59
CA ARG A 125 -2.76 -2.96 9.03
C ARG A 125 -4.05 -3.47 9.67
N SER A 126 -4.75 -2.64 10.43
CA SER A 126 -6.02 -3.04 11.05
C SER A 126 -7.06 -3.35 9.96
N ALA A 127 -7.59 -4.57 9.98
CA ALA A 127 -8.61 -5.00 9.02
C ALA A 127 -9.89 -4.16 9.15
N GLU A 128 -10.32 -3.87 10.37
CA GLU A 128 -11.49 -3.06 10.67
C GLU A 128 -11.35 -1.64 10.12
N VAL A 129 -10.21 -0.99 10.37
CA VAL A 129 -9.91 0.35 9.85
C VAL A 129 -9.84 0.33 8.33
N ARG A 130 -9.22 -0.70 7.76
CA ARG A 130 -9.10 -0.86 6.31
C ARG A 130 -10.47 -0.98 5.64
N GLN A 131 -11.38 -1.77 6.21
CA GLN A 131 -12.75 -1.90 5.70
C GLN A 131 -13.50 -0.56 5.67
N VAL A 132 -13.38 0.23 6.74
CA VAL A 132 -13.97 1.58 6.77
C VAL A 132 -13.41 2.48 5.65
N LEU A 133 -12.09 2.44 5.45
CA LEU A 133 -11.42 3.25 4.44
C LEU A 133 -11.71 2.79 3.00
N LEU A 134 -11.89 1.48 2.77
CA LEU A 134 -12.31 0.96 1.47
C LEU A 134 -13.69 1.51 1.06
N GLY A 135 -14.57 1.72 2.03
CA GLY A 135 -15.91 2.30 1.82
C GLY A 135 -15.91 3.72 1.24
N LEU A 136 -14.78 4.44 1.26
CA LEU A 136 -14.69 5.81 0.73
C LEU A 136 -14.88 5.91 -0.79
N TRP A 137 -14.67 4.80 -1.50
CA TRP A 137 -14.83 4.73 -2.95
C TRP A 137 -16.05 3.91 -3.39
N ALA A 138 -16.92 3.50 -2.45
CA ALA A 138 -18.11 2.68 -2.73
C ALA A 138 -17.79 1.48 -3.64
N LEU A 139 -16.74 0.75 -3.28
CA LEU A 139 -16.26 -0.37 -4.06
C LEU A 139 -17.26 -1.51 -3.90
N ASP A 140 -17.85 -1.94 -5.01
CA ASP A 140 -18.64 -3.16 -5.04
C ASP A 140 -17.71 -4.31 -4.61
N THR A 141 -17.85 -4.75 -3.36
CA THR A 141 -17.17 -5.92 -2.79
C THR A 141 -17.87 -7.21 -3.19
#